data_AF-A0A2N9YFA2-F1
#
_entry.id   AF-A0A2N9YFA2-F1
#
_cell.length_a   1.000
_cell.length_b   1.000
_cell.length_c   1.000
_cell.angle_alpha   90.00
_cell.angle_beta   90.00
_cell.angle_gamma   90.00
#
_symmetry.space_group_name_H-M   'P 1'
#
loop_
_entity.id
_entity.type
_entity.pdbx_description
1 polymer ?
#
loop_
_entity_poly.entity_id
_entity_poly.type
_entity_poly.pdbx_seq_one_letter_code
_entity_poly.pdbx_strand_id
1 'polypeptide(L)'
;MLEERVQQWYAEGMQIGVQQGLQQGLQQGEYFGLQRGRQEEKQRDILMILETRFGELPLSLVEQVKSMTEMNLLETCLKQAVLVESLTVFCEQWVTLPVASRPLVACYVDLENAYK
;
A
#
# COMPACT_ATOMS: atom_id res chain seq x y z
N MET A 1 -7.18 20.58 53.29
CA MET A 1 -6.17 21.65 53.06
C MET A 1 -6.18 22.05 51.58
N LEU A 2 -5.82 23.29 51.21
CA LEU A 2 -5.72 23.71 49.80
C LEU A 2 -4.73 22.84 49.00
N GLU A 3 -3.65 22.42 49.64
CA GLU A 3 -2.61 21.56 49.05
C GLU A 3 -3.15 20.19 48.63
N GLU A 4 -4.01 19.56 49.44
CA GLU A 4 -4.62 18.27 49.10
C GLU A 4 -5.51 18.37 47.86
N ARG A 5 -6.25 19.47 47.70
CA ARG A 5 -7.09 19.71 46.51
C ARG A 5 -6.25 19.90 45.25
N VAL A 6 -5.11 20.59 45.35
CA VAL A 6 -4.18 20.76 44.22
C VAL A 6 -3.57 19.42 43.81
N GLN A 7 -3.17 18.60 44.78
CA GLN A 7 -2.64 17.26 44.52
C GLN A 7 -3.69 16.35 43.86
N GLN A 8 -4.94 16.39 44.35
CA GLN A 8 -6.05 15.65 43.75
C GLN A 8 -6.30 16.09 42.30
N TRP A 9 -6.39 17.39 42.04
CA TRP A 9 -6.59 17.91 40.69
C TRP A 9 -5.45 17.55 39.73
N TYR A 10 -4.20 17.58 40.21
CA TYR A 10 -3.06 17.18 39.39
C TYR A 10 -3.10 15.69 39.06
N ALA A 11 -3.40 14.84 40.05
CA ALA A 11 -3.54 13.40 39.86
C ALA A 11 -4.68 13.05 38.90
N GLU A 12 -5.85 13.68 39.06
CA GLU A 12 -7.00 13.52 38.18
C GLU A 12 -6.67 13.98 36.75
N GLY A 13 -6.06 15.16 36.60
CA GLY A 13 -5.66 15.69 35.31
C GLY A 13 -4.65 14.78 34.60
N MET A 14 -3.68 14.24 35.32
CA MET A 14 -2.72 13.27 34.79
C MET A 14 -3.39 11.98 34.36
N GLN A 15 -4.30 11.44 35.18
CA GLN A 15 -5.04 10.22 34.86
C GLN A 15 -5.91 10.41 33.62
N ILE A 16 -6.62 11.54 33.52
CA ILE A 16 -7.43 11.89 32.35
C ILE A 16 -6.54 12.04 31.11
N GLY A 17 -5.41 12.74 31.23
CA GLY A 17 -4.47 12.94 30.12
C GLY A 17 -3.91 11.62 29.58
N VAL A 18 -3.52 10.69 30.47
CA VAL A 18 -3.04 9.36 30.08
C VAL A 18 -4.16 8.54 29.41
N GLN A 19 -5.37 8.55 29.97
CA GLN A 19 -6.51 7.84 29.37
C GLN A 19 -6.86 8.38 27.98
N GLN A 20 -6.92 9.70 27.82
CA GLN A 20 -7.20 10.34 26.54
C GLN A 20 -6.09 10.06 25.51
N GLY A 21 -4.83 10.18 25.92
CA GLY A 21 -3.68 9.90 25.05
C GLY A 21 -3.66 8.44 24.57
N LEU A 22 -3.94 7.49 25.47
CA LEU A 22 -4.03 6.07 25.11
C LEU A 22 -5.19 5.80 24.15
N GLN A 23 -6.37 6.36 24.42
CA GLN A 23 -7.55 6.18 23.57
C GLN A 23 -7.31 6.74 22.16
N GLN A 24 -6.75 7.95 22.06
CA GLN A 24 -6.43 8.57 20.77
C GLN A 24 -5.35 7.78 20.02
N GLY A 25 -4.31 7.33 20.73
CA GLY A 25 -3.23 6.53 20.14
C GLY A 25 -3.72 5.20 19.58
N LEU A 26 -4.59 4.51 20.32
CA LEU A 26 -5.20 3.25 19.87
C LEU A 26 -6.09 3.47 18.63
N GLN A 27 -6.96 4.48 18.65
CA GLN A 27 -7.84 4.78 17.51
C GLN A 27 -7.06 5.15 16.24
N GLN A 28 -6.03 5.99 16.37
CA GLN A 28 -5.18 6.35 15.24
C GLN A 28 -4.40 5.13 14.74
N GLY A 29 -3.79 4.36 15.65
CA GLY A 29 -3.02 3.16 15.30
C GLY A 29 -3.86 2.12 14.57
N GLU A 30 -5.07 1.84 15.05
CA GLU A 30 -6.01 0.92 14.41
C GLU A 30 -6.41 1.40 13.02
N TYR A 31 -6.75 2.69 12.87
CA TYR A 31 -7.13 3.25 11.59
C TYR A 31 -5.99 3.15 10.55
N PHE A 32 -4.80 3.63 10.89
CA PHE A 32 -3.65 3.59 9.97
C PHE A 32 -3.21 2.14 9.68
N GLY A 33 -3.22 1.27 10.70
CA GLY A 33 -2.89 -0.14 10.54
C GLY A 33 -3.84 -0.85 9.58
N LEU A 34 -5.14 -0.62 9.71
CA LEU A 34 -6.15 -1.22 8.84
C LEU A 34 -6.09 -0.71 7.40
N GLN A 35 -5.82 0.59 7.19
CA GLN A 35 -5.66 1.13 5.83
C GLN A 35 -4.40 0.57 5.16
N ARG A 36 -3.27 0.56 5.88
CA ARG A 36 -2.02 0.00 5.38
C ARG A 36 -2.15 -1.48 5.06
N GLY A 37 -2.78 -2.26 5.94
CA GLY A 37 -3.01 -3.69 5.73
C GLY A 37 -3.82 -3.97 4.47
N ARG A 38 -4.91 -3.21 4.24
CA ARG A 38 -5.72 -3.34 3.00
C ARG A 38 -4.95 -2.97 1.74
N GLN A 39 -4.08 -1.98 1.82
CA GLN A 39 -3.22 -1.59 0.70
C GLN A 39 -2.20 -2.68 0.38
N GLU A 40 -1.47 -3.17 1.39
CA GLU A 40 -0.45 -4.22 1.25
C GLU A 40 -1.06 -5.54 0.75
N GLU A 41 -2.26 -5.89 1.23
CA GLU A 41 -3.02 -7.05 0.74
C GLU A 41 -3.30 -6.92 -0.76
N LYS A 42 -3.84 -5.79 -1.22
CA LYS A 42 -4.11 -5.59 -2.65
C LYS A 42 -2.86 -5.63 -3.52
N GLN A 43 -1.76 -5.04 -3.04
CA GLN A 43 -0.47 -5.13 -3.74
C GLN A 43 -0.05 -6.60 -3.89
N ARG A 44 -0.17 -7.38 -2.82
CA ARG A 44 0.13 -8.81 -2.82
C ARG A 44 -0.77 -9.59 -3.78
N ASP A 45 -2.08 -9.31 -3.78
CA ASP A 45 -3.04 -9.99 -4.65
C ASP A 45 -2.75 -9.73 -6.13
N ILE A 46 -2.43 -8.49 -6.49
CA ILE A 46 -2.02 -8.13 -7.86
C ILE A 46 -0.80 -8.94 -8.27
N LEU A 47 0.25 -8.94 -7.44
CA LEU A 47 1.47 -9.69 -7.74
C LEU A 47 1.22 -11.19 -7.85
N MET A 48 0.43 -11.75 -6.94
CA MET A 48 0.07 -13.16 -6.96
C MET A 48 -0.67 -13.54 -8.24
N ILE A 49 -1.64 -12.73 -8.68
CA ILE A 49 -2.39 -12.98 -9.91
C ILE A 49 -1.46 -12.90 -11.12
N LEU A 50 -0.62 -11.86 -11.19
CA LEU A 50 0.33 -11.68 -12.29
C LEU A 50 1.34 -12.84 -12.33
N GLU A 51 1.89 -13.25 -11.20
CA GLU A 51 2.80 -14.40 -11.09
C GLU A 51 2.12 -15.71 -11.49
N THR A 52 0.88 -15.93 -11.05
CA THR A 52 0.11 -17.14 -11.36
C THR A 52 -0.21 -17.24 -12.85
N ARG A 53 -0.50 -16.10 -13.50
CA ARG A 53 -0.90 -16.08 -14.92
C ARG A 53 0.27 -16.03 -15.88
N PHE A 54 1.30 -15.28 -15.55
CA PHE A 54 2.40 -14.94 -16.46
C PHE A 54 3.76 -15.48 -16.03
N GLY A 55 3.87 -16.09 -14.85
CA GLY A 55 5.12 -16.64 -14.33
C GLY A 55 5.99 -15.58 -13.67
N GLU A 56 7.32 -15.68 -13.82
CA GLU A 56 8.25 -14.76 -13.17
C GLU A 56 8.02 -13.31 -13.62
N LEU A 57 7.87 -12.41 -12.65
CA LEU A 57 7.66 -10.99 -12.90
C LEU A 57 8.98 -10.21 -12.88
N PRO A 58 9.16 -9.23 -13.78
CA PRO A 58 10.28 -8.31 -13.71
C PRO A 58 10.32 -7.57 -12.36
N LEU A 59 11.51 -7.42 -11.76
CA LEU A 59 11.68 -6.74 -10.47
C LEU A 59 11.12 -5.31 -10.48
N SER A 60 11.26 -4.60 -11.60
CA SER A 60 10.73 -3.25 -11.78
C SER A 60 9.20 -3.18 -11.63
N LEU A 61 8.49 -4.18 -12.15
CA LEU A 61 7.03 -4.30 -12.03
C LEU A 61 6.64 -4.54 -10.58
N VAL A 62 7.36 -5.43 -9.89
CA VAL A 62 7.15 -5.73 -8.47
C VAL A 62 7.32 -4.49 -7.59
N GLU A 63 8.39 -3.74 -7.82
CA GLU A 63 8.68 -2.50 -7.09
C GLU A 63 7.62 -1.42 -7.33
N GLN A 64 7.18 -1.26 -8.58
CA GLN A 64 6.13 -0.29 -8.90
C GLN A 64 4.81 -0.65 -8.22
N VAL A 65 4.38 -1.91 -8.23
CA VAL A 65 3.13 -2.32 -7.55
C VAL A 65 3.24 -2.07 -6.05
N LYS A 66 4.38 -2.38 -5.43
CA LYS A 66 4.64 -2.11 -4.01
C LYS A 66 4.70 -0.62 -3.66
N SER A 67 5.16 0.22 -4.59
CA SER A 67 5.20 1.67 -4.40
C SER A 67 3.82 2.33 -4.52
N MET A 68 2.82 1.62 -5.04
CA MET A 68 1.50 2.18 -5.28
C MET A 68 0.68 2.28 -3.99
N THR A 69 0.38 3.52 -3.58
CA THR A 69 -0.38 3.82 -2.36
C THR A 69 -1.86 4.09 -2.61
N GLU A 70 -2.21 4.50 -3.82
CA GLU A 70 -3.57 4.90 -4.17
C GLU A 70 -4.48 3.67 -4.35
N MET A 71 -5.47 3.56 -3.46
CA MET A 71 -6.42 2.43 -3.44
C MET A 71 -7.17 2.25 -4.76
N ASN A 72 -7.59 3.35 -5.39
CA ASN A 72 -8.31 3.30 -6.68
C ASN A 72 -7.42 2.78 -7.81
N LEU A 73 -6.13 3.09 -7.78
CA LEU A 73 -5.16 2.58 -8.77
C LEU A 73 -4.89 1.10 -8.52
N LEU A 74 -4.77 0.67 -7.25
CA LEU A 74 -4.68 -0.74 -6.87
C LEU A 74 -5.88 -1.55 -7.36
N GLU A 75 -7.11 -1.05 -7.19
CA GLU A 75 -8.31 -1.73 -7.68
C GLU A 75 -8.39 -1.81 -9.20
N THR A 76 -8.02 -0.73 -9.88
CA THR A 76 -7.96 -0.72 -11.35
C THR A 76 -6.90 -1.70 -11.85
N CYS A 77 -5.73 -1.70 -11.23
CA CYS A 77 -4.62 -2.59 -11.52
C CYS A 77 -5.02 -4.06 -11.32
N LEU A 78 -5.68 -4.39 -10.21
CA LEU A 78 -6.19 -5.73 -9.95
C LEU A 78 -7.15 -6.21 -11.04
N LYS A 79 -8.08 -5.34 -11.47
CA LYS A 79 -8.99 -5.67 -12.59
C LYS A 79 -8.22 -5.94 -13.88
N GLN A 80 -7.25 -5.10 -14.21
CA GLN A 80 -6.43 -5.29 -15.42
C GLN A 80 -5.59 -6.56 -15.35
N ALA A 81 -5.01 -6.87 -14.19
CA ALA A 81 -4.21 -8.08 -13.97
C ALA A 81 -5.01 -9.38 -14.26
N VAL A 82 -6.34 -9.33 -14.14
CA VAL A 82 -7.24 -10.44 -14.48
C VAL A 82 -7.70 -10.41 -15.95
N LEU A 83 -7.95 -9.22 -16.51
CA LEU A 83 -8.57 -9.08 -17.82
C LEU A 83 -7.60 -9.17 -19.01
N VAL A 84 -6.37 -8.69 -18.85
CA VAL A 84 -5.39 -8.64 -19.95
C VAL A 84 -4.92 -10.04 -20.34
N GLU A 85 -4.62 -10.22 -21.63
CA GLU A 85 -4.22 -11.52 -22.18
C GLU A 85 -2.72 -11.81 -22.01
N SER A 86 -1.90 -10.76 -21.83
CA SER A 86 -0.45 -10.87 -21.69
C SER A 86 0.13 -9.83 -20.73
N LEU A 87 1.33 -10.14 -20.23
CA LEU A 87 2.11 -9.21 -19.40
C LEU A 87 2.54 -7.95 -20.16
N THR A 88 2.78 -8.05 -21.47
CA THR A 88 3.10 -6.90 -22.34
C THR A 88 1.97 -5.88 -22.35
N VAL A 89 0.75 -6.32 -22.68
CA VAL A 89 -0.44 -5.46 -22.75
C VAL A 89 -0.75 -4.85 -21.38
N PHE A 90 -0.55 -5.62 -20.31
CA PHE A 90 -0.68 -5.10 -18.95
C PHE A 90 0.27 -3.92 -18.70
N CYS A 91 1.56 -4.08 -19.03
CA CYS A 91 2.56 -3.02 -18.82
C CYS A 91 2.25 -1.77 -19.65
N GLU A 92 1.81 -1.93 -20.91
CA GLU A 92 1.43 -0.81 -21.78
C GLU A 92 0.21 -0.05 -21.27
N GLN A 93 -0.83 -0.75 -20.83
CA GLN A 93 -2.01 -0.11 -20.25
C GLN A 93 -1.68 0.59 -18.94
N TRP A 94 -0.75 0.03 -18.16
CA TRP A 94 -0.35 0.60 -16.88
C TRP A 94 0.50 1.88 -17.02
N VAL A 95 1.22 2.07 -18.13
CA VAL A 95 1.95 3.31 -18.48
C VAL A 95 1.04 4.53 -18.63
N THR A 96 -0.28 4.33 -18.84
CA THR A 96 -1.24 5.44 -19.02
C THR A 96 -1.79 6.00 -17.71
N LEU A 97 -1.57 5.32 -16.57
CA LEU A 97 -1.96 5.84 -15.27
C LEU A 97 -0.90 6.87 -14.79
N PRO A 98 -1.31 7.96 -14.11
CA PRO A 98 -0.40 8.97 -13.59
C PRO A 98 0.32 8.44 -12.34
N VAL A 99 1.04 7.33 -12.47
CA VAL A 99 2.05 6.92 -11.48
C VAL A 99 3.29 7.71 -11.82
N ALA A 100 3.66 8.62 -10.94
CA ALA A 100 4.93 9.33 -11.03
C ALA A 100 6.07 8.30 -10.95
N SER A 101 6.55 7.80 -12.09
CA SER A 101 7.92 7.35 -12.38
C SER A 101 7.98 6.34 -13.54
N ARG A 102 8.60 6.80 -14.64
CA ARG A 102 9.30 6.07 -15.72
C ARG A 102 8.51 4.98 -16.50
N PRO A 103 8.38 5.11 -17.83
CA PRO A 103 7.67 4.12 -18.65
C PRO A 103 8.37 2.76 -18.64
N LEU A 104 7.58 1.69 -18.41
CA LEU A 104 8.02 0.29 -18.45
C LEU A 104 8.61 -0.15 -19.79
N VAL A 105 8.25 0.55 -20.87
CA VAL A 105 8.60 0.19 -22.25
C VAL A 105 10.12 0.15 -22.47
N ALA A 106 10.92 0.89 -21.70
CA ALA A 106 12.37 0.89 -21.87
C ALA A 106 13.08 -0.34 -21.28
N CYS A 107 12.45 -1.12 -20.41
CA CYS A 107 13.08 -2.30 -19.79
C CYS A 107 12.53 -3.64 -20.31
N TYR A 108 11.34 -3.65 -20.93
CA TYR A 108 10.73 -4.90 -21.41
C TYR A 108 11.40 -5.44 -22.67
N VAL A 109 11.97 -4.57 -23.51
CA VAL A 109 12.66 -4.95 -24.75
C VAL A 109 13.94 -5.76 -24.49
N ASP A 110 14.51 -5.69 -23.30
CA ASP A 110 15.72 -6.45 -22.94
C ASP A 110 15.44 -7.90 -22.49
N LEU A 111 14.22 -8.21 -22.03
CA LEU A 111 13.87 -9.55 -21.53
C LEU A 111 13.41 -10.51 -22.64
N GLU A 112 12.78 -10.02 -23.72
CA GLU A 112 12.42 -10.88 -24.87
C GLU A 112 13.66 -11.45 -25.61
N ASN A 113 14.84 -10.86 -25.43
CA ASN A 113 16.10 -11.38 -25.96
C ASN A 113 16.80 -12.40 -25.04
N ALA A 114 16.31 -12.63 -23.81
CA ALA A 114 16.87 -13.62 -22.89
C ALA A 114 16.16 -15.00 -22.96
N TYR A 115 15.02 -15.07 -23.64
CA TYR A 115 14.20 -16.29 -23.79
C TYR A 115 14.15 -16.83 -25.23
N LYS A 116 15.10 -16.43 -26.10
CA LYS A 116 15.40 -17.07 -27.39
C LYS A 116 16.75 -17.77 -27.32
#